data_AF-A0AAV5VX69-F1
#
_entry.id   AF-A0AAV5VX69-F1
#
_cell.length_a   1.000
_cell.length_b   1.000
_cell.length_c   1.000
_cell.angle_alpha   90.00
_cell.angle_beta   90.00
_cell.angle_gamma   90.00
#
_symmetry.space_group_name_H-M   'P 1'
#
loop_
_entity.id
_entity.type
_entity.pdbx_description
1 polymer ?
#
loop_
_entity_poly.entity_id
_entity_poly.type
_entity_poly.pdbx_seq_one_letter_code
_entity_poly.pdbx_strand_id
1 'polypeptide(L)'
;SHIILSPQFVFTLLAIISAIGIINNSLLLLTTLRSKFLRAPCNKLIAIGAVFDILHQIGLTPHGFVVYGGQMIKSSTCNMIMFIPELGCSAGSFAVLSIGIDRFISISASGNYRKLNTFQYLSVSFFAI
;
A
#
# COMPACT_ATOMS: atom_id res chain seq x y z
N SER A 1 33.77 -6.04 10.38
CA SER A 1 33.52 -4.58 10.52
C SER A 1 32.08 -4.30 10.11
N HIS A 2 31.14 -4.47 11.05
CA HIS A 2 29.73 -4.19 10.81
C HIS A 2 29.55 -2.68 10.79
N ILE A 3 29.22 -2.11 9.62
CA ILE A 3 28.81 -0.72 9.47
C ILE A 3 27.46 -0.62 10.20
N ILE A 4 27.49 -0.20 11.46
CA ILE A 4 26.29 0.16 12.20
C ILE A 4 25.85 1.50 11.62
N LEU A 5 25.04 1.45 10.55
CA LEU A 5 24.32 2.61 10.03
C LEU A 5 23.56 3.23 11.20
N SER A 6 23.80 4.51 11.49
CA SER A 6 23.09 5.19 12.56
C SER A 6 21.57 5.16 12.27
N PRO A 7 20.72 4.94 13.29
CA PRO A 7 19.27 4.81 13.09
C PRO A 7 18.66 6.04 12.41
N GLN A 8 19.26 7.21 12.62
CA GLN A 8 18.89 8.48 11.98
C GLN A 8 19.15 8.46 10.47
N PHE A 9 20.27 7.87 10.02
CA PHE A 9 20.59 7.78 8.60
C PHE A 9 19.61 6.83 7.88
N VAL A 10 19.32 5.67 8.48
CA VAL A 10 18.30 4.73 7.95
C VAL A 10 16.93 5.41 7.85
N PHE A 11 16.51 6.11 8.90
CA PHE A 11 15.22 6.80 8.92
C PHE A 11 15.15 7.90 7.85
N THR A 12 16.22 8.67 7.65
CA THR A 12 16.28 9.71 6.62
C THR A 12 16.07 9.13 5.22
N LEU A 13 16.73 8.00 4.92
CA LEU A 13 16.55 7.31 3.64
C LEU A 13 15.11 6.80 3.47
N LEU A 14 14.54 6.21 4.50
CA LEU A 14 13.14 5.76 4.49
C LEU A 14 12.16 6.92 4.31
N ALA A 15 12.44 8.10 4.88
CA ALA A 15 11.64 9.31 4.69
C ALA A 15 11.67 9.83 3.26
N ILE A 16 12.83 9.78 2.60
CA ILE A 16 12.94 10.14 1.18
C ILE A 16 12.14 9.16 0.31
N ILE A 17 12.31 7.86 0.54
CA ILE A 17 11.56 6.82 -0.20
C ILE A 17 10.05 6.97 0.02
N SER A 18 9.64 7.22 1.27
CA SER A 18 8.25 7.48 1.61
C SER A 18 7.72 8.72 0.90
N ALA A 19 8.46 9.83 0.87
CA ALA A 19 8.02 11.04 0.16
C ALA A 19 7.81 10.78 -1.34
N ILE A 20 8.73 10.06 -1.98
CA ILE A 20 8.59 9.62 -3.37
C ILE A 20 7.35 8.72 -3.53
N GLY A 21 7.14 7.81 -2.57
CA GLY A 21 5.96 6.97 -2.48
C GLY A 21 4.65 7.75 -2.44
N ILE A 22 4.56 8.80 -1.62
CA ILE A 22 3.35 9.63 -1.47
C ILE A 22 3.06 10.33 -2.81
N ILE A 23 4.09 10.92 -3.42
CA ILE A 23 3.97 11.65 -4.69
C ILE A 23 3.49 10.72 -5.79
N ASN A 24 4.13 9.56 -5.95
CA ASN A 24 3.79 8.61 -7.00
C ASN A 24 2.40 8.01 -6.81
N ASN A 25 2.03 7.63 -5.57
CA ASN A 25 0.69 7.10 -5.28
C ASN A 25 -0.41 8.17 -5.46
N SER A 26 -0.12 9.43 -5.11
CA SER A 26 -1.05 10.54 -5.36
C SER A 26 -1.25 10.77 -6.85
N LEU A 27 -0.17 10.74 -7.65
CA LEU A 27 -0.24 10.86 -9.10
C LEU A 27 -1.00 9.69 -9.75
N LEU A 28 -0.78 8.47 -9.25
CA LEU A 28 -1.49 7.27 -9.69
C LEU A 28 -2.99 7.39 -9.41
N LEU A 29 -3.36 7.83 -8.20
CA LEU A 29 -4.73 8.07 -7.81
C LEU A 29 -5.38 9.13 -8.70
N LEU A 30 -4.74 10.28 -8.90
CA LEU A 30 -5.22 11.36 -9.76
C LEU A 30 -5.42 10.89 -11.21
N THR A 31 -4.44 10.17 -11.76
CA THR A 31 -4.50 9.63 -13.12
C THR A 31 -5.68 8.67 -13.28
N THR A 32 -5.90 7.82 -12.28
CA THR A 32 -6.98 6.84 -12.27
C THR A 32 -8.35 7.49 -12.14
N LEU A 33 -8.48 8.54 -11.32
CA LEU A 33 -9.73 9.30 -11.18
C LEU A 33 -10.05 10.12 -12.43
N ARG A 34 -9.04 10.69 -13.09
CA ARG A 34 -9.25 11.56 -14.25
C ARG A 34 -9.54 10.79 -15.53
N SER A 35 -8.98 9.59 -15.71
CA SER A 35 -9.12 8.85 -16.97
C SER A 35 -10.40 8.02 -17.02
N LYS A 36 -11.34 8.43 -17.88
CA LYS A 36 -12.57 7.66 -18.16
C LYS A 36 -12.32 6.34 -18.89
N PHE A 37 -11.18 6.22 -19.57
CA PHE A 37 -10.75 5.00 -20.31
C PHE A 37 -10.22 3.90 -19.38
N LEU A 38 -9.82 4.25 -18.16
CA LEU A 38 -9.29 3.32 -17.15
C LEU A 38 -10.39 2.87 -16.16
N ARG A 39 -11.65 2.70 -16.57
CA ARG A 39 -12.73 2.24 -15.65
C ARG A 39 -12.86 0.72 -15.48
N ALA A 40 -11.90 -0.04 -15.96
CA ALA A 40 -11.84 -1.48 -15.68
C ALA A 40 -11.74 -1.73 -14.17
N PRO A 41 -12.32 -2.83 -13.64
CA PRO A 41 -12.31 -3.17 -12.21
C PRO A 41 -10.89 -3.16 -11.60
N CYS A 42 -9.89 -3.65 -12.36
CA CYS A 42 -8.47 -3.58 -12.02
C CYS A 42 -7.99 -2.17 -11.61
N ASN A 43 -8.42 -1.14 -12.33
CA ASN A 43 -7.96 0.23 -12.04
C ASN A 43 -8.61 0.79 -10.78
N LYS A 44 -9.81 0.34 -10.40
CA LYS A 44 -10.39 0.69 -9.09
C LYS A 44 -9.55 0.10 -7.95
N LEU A 45 -9.08 -1.15 -8.11
CA LEU A 45 -8.19 -1.78 -7.14
C LEU A 45 -6.85 -1.04 -7.05
N ILE A 46 -6.30 -0.58 -8.17
CA ILE A 46 -5.09 0.26 -8.20
C ILE A 46 -5.31 1.57 -7.44
N ALA A 47 -6.44 2.26 -7.64
CA ALA A 47 -6.75 3.48 -6.91
C ALA A 47 -6.91 3.23 -5.40
N ILE A 48 -7.56 2.14 -5.01
CA ILE A 48 -7.73 1.74 -3.61
C ILE A 48 -6.37 1.39 -2.98
N GLY A 49 -5.52 0.65 -3.70
CA GLY A 49 -4.16 0.34 -3.27
C GLY A 49 -3.32 1.59 -3.05
N ALA A 50 -3.39 2.57 -3.96
CA ALA A 50 -2.69 3.84 -3.83
C ALA A 50 -3.13 4.64 -2.58
N VAL A 51 -4.42 4.58 -2.21
CA VAL A 51 -4.91 5.19 -0.95
C VAL A 51 -4.31 4.48 0.27
N PHE A 52 -4.29 3.14 0.27
CA PHE A 52 -3.72 2.38 1.38
C PHE A 52 -2.21 2.57 1.53
N ASP A 53 -1.47 2.71 0.43
CA ASP A 53 -0.05 3.02 0.45
C ASP A 53 0.23 4.41 1.04
N ILE A 54 -0.60 5.41 0.73
CA ILE A 54 -0.52 6.73 1.35
C ILE A 54 -0.81 6.64 2.85
N LEU A 55 -1.85 5.90 3.26
CA LEU A 55 -2.19 5.69 4.67
C LEU A 55 -1.06 4.98 5.44
N HIS A 56 -0.44 3.98 4.84
CA HIS A 56 0.72 3.29 5.41
C HIS A 56 1.90 4.24 5.64
N GLN A 57 2.19 5.12 4.69
CA GLN A 57 3.32 6.05 4.76
C GLN A 57 3.18 7.11 5.86
N ILE A 58 1.96 7.40 6.33
CA ILE A 58 1.72 8.25 7.52
C ILE A 58 2.34 7.63 8.79
N GLY A 59 2.52 6.30 8.83
CA GLY A 59 3.17 5.60 9.94
C GLY A 59 4.63 5.98 10.17
N LEU A 60 5.27 6.65 9.21
CA LEU A 60 6.63 7.14 9.36
C LEU A 60 6.72 8.39 10.26
N THR A 61 5.66 9.19 10.33
CA THR A 61 5.59 10.41 11.16
C THR A 61 5.82 10.14 12.65
N PRO A 62 5.11 9.20 13.33
CA PRO A 62 5.36 8.90 14.75
C PRO A 62 6.76 8.33 15.00
N HIS A 63 7.32 7.57 14.06
CA HIS A 63 8.68 7.04 14.16
C HIS A 63 9.73 8.16 14.15
N GLY A 64 9.53 9.24 13.39
CA GLY A 64 10.45 10.38 13.34
C GLY A 64 10.60 11.08 14.70
N PHE A 65 9.51 11.21 15.46
CA PHE A 65 9.55 11.81 16.81
C PHE A 65 10.38 10.98 17.80
N VAL A 66 10.34 9.65 17.70
CA VAL A 66 11.14 8.76 18.55
C VAL A 66 12.61 8.82 18.16
N VAL A 67 12.91 8.76 16.85
CA VAL A 67 14.29 8.68 16.34
C VAL A 67 15.08 9.98 16.50
N TYR A 68 14.46 11.14 16.25
CA TYR A 68 15.13 12.44 16.38
C TYR A 68 14.86 13.14 17.72
N GLY A 69 13.67 12.96 18.29
CA GLY A 69 13.29 13.61 19.55
C GLY A 69 13.74 12.84 20.79
N GLY A 70 14.11 11.56 20.65
CA GLY A 70 14.48 10.71 21.79
C GLY A 70 13.34 10.48 22.79
N GLN A 71 12.11 10.85 22.43
CA GLN A 71 10.93 10.76 23.29
C GLN A 71 10.36 9.33 23.19
N MET A 72 10.30 8.65 24.33
CA MET A 72 9.71 7.31 24.41
C MET A 72 8.18 7.41 24.51
N ILE A 73 7.48 6.96 23.46
CA ILE A 73 6.02 6.91 23.45
C ILE A 73 5.55 5.70 24.27
N LYS A 74 4.51 5.86 25.09
CA LYS A 74 3.90 4.73 25.80
C LYS A 74 3.36 3.70 24.81
N SER A 75 3.58 2.41 25.10
CA SER A 75 3.22 1.29 24.22
C SER A 75 1.75 1.30 23.76
N SER A 76 0.80 1.61 24.65
CA SER A 76 -0.63 1.70 24.30
C SER A 76 -0.93 2.81 23.28
N THR A 77 -0.33 3.99 23.46
CA THR A 77 -0.49 5.13 22.54
C THR A 77 0.18 4.85 21.20
N CYS A 78 1.36 4.22 21.21
CA CYS A 78 2.07 3.79 20.01
C CYS A 78 1.22 2.83 19.18
N ASN A 79 0.62 1.82 19.82
CA ASN A 79 -0.25 0.85 19.15
C ASN A 79 -1.47 1.52 18.50
N MET A 80 -2.11 2.45 19.21
CA MET A 80 -3.27 3.18 18.68
C MET A 80 -2.90 4.03 17.45
N ILE A 81 -1.72 4.67 17.47
CA ILE A 81 -1.25 5.48 16.33
C ILE A 81 -0.84 4.60 15.15
N MET A 82 -0.17 3.46 15.40
CA MET A 82 0.29 2.54 14.35
C MET A 82 -0.81 1.67 13.76
N PHE A 83 -1.96 1.55 14.42
CA PHE A 83 -3.07 0.73 13.94
C PHE A 83 -3.53 1.10 12.51
N ILE A 84 -3.68 2.39 12.22
CA ILE A 84 -4.10 2.85 10.88
C ILE A 84 -3.03 2.56 9.82
N PRO A 85 -1.74 2.91 10.03
CA PRO A 85 -0.66 2.53 9.11
C PRO A 85 -0.54 1.04 8.84
N GLU A 86 -0.75 0.20 9.85
CA GLU A 86 -0.67 -1.26 9.73
C GLU A 86 -1.84 -1.84 8.93
N LEU A 87 -3.04 -1.29 9.14
CA LEU A 87 -4.19 -1.57 8.28
C LEU A 87 -3.92 -1.14 6.83
N GLY A 88 -3.28 0.01 6.62
CA GLY A 88 -2.84 0.45 5.29
C GLY A 88 -1.88 -0.55 4.64
N CYS A 89 -0.89 -1.06 5.37
CA CYS A 89 0.09 -2.01 4.85
C CYS A 89 -0.55 -3.34 4.41
N SER A 90 -1.40 -3.90 5.27
CA SER A 90 -2.10 -5.17 5.02
C SER A 90 -3.11 -5.04 3.87
N ALA A 91 -3.91 -3.97 3.86
CA ALA A 91 -4.88 -3.71 2.80
C ALA A 91 -4.21 -3.37 1.45
N GLY A 92 -3.09 -2.64 1.46
CA GLY A 92 -2.27 -2.39 0.28
C GLY A 92 -1.73 -3.69 -0.33
N SER A 93 -1.20 -4.59 0.51
CA SER A 93 -0.73 -5.91 0.08
C SER A 93 -1.85 -6.75 -0.54
N PHE A 94 -3.05 -6.74 0.06
CA PHE A 94 -4.22 -7.43 -0.48
C PHE A 94 -4.68 -6.84 -1.83
N ALA A 95 -4.60 -5.52 -1.99
CA ALA A 95 -4.91 -4.84 -3.24
C ALA A 95 -3.91 -5.24 -4.34
N VAL A 96 -2.61 -5.26 -4.06
CA VAL A 96 -1.56 -5.68 -5.00
C VAL A 96 -1.74 -7.14 -5.42
N LEU A 97 -2.02 -8.04 -4.46
CA LEU A 97 -2.32 -9.44 -4.76
C LEU A 97 -3.52 -9.56 -5.71
N SER A 98 -4.60 -8.84 -5.40
CA SER A 98 -5.82 -8.84 -6.23
C SER A 98 -5.57 -8.32 -7.64
N ILE A 99 -4.71 -7.31 -7.81
CA ILE A 99 -4.29 -6.81 -9.14
C ILE A 99 -3.45 -7.87 -9.87
N GLY A 100 -2.56 -8.55 -9.17
CA GLY A 100 -1.71 -9.61 -9.73
C GLY A 100 -2.53 -10.78 -10.27
N ILE A 101 -3.52 -11.25 -9.50
CA ILE A 101 -4.46 -12.27 -9.96
C ILE A 101 -5.24 -11.75 -11.19
N ASP A 102 -5.50 -10.43 -11.30
CA ASP A 102 -6.43 -9.88 -12.32
C ASP A 102 -5.74 -9.95 -13.67
N ARG A 103 -4.45 -9.61 -13.65
CA ARG A 103 -3.56 -9.82 -14.77
C ARG A 103 -3.31 -11.29 -15.08
N PHE A 104 -3.14 -12.14 -14.07
CA PHE A 104 -2.95 -13.57 -14.31
C PHE A 104 -4.15 -14.20 -15.04
N ILE A 105 -5.37 -14.01 -14.54
CA ILE A 105 -6.59 -14.58 -15.16
C ILE A 105 -6.84 -13.97 -16.54
N SER A 106 -6.58 -12.66 -16.72
CA SER A 106 -6.71 -11.99 -18.02
C SER A 106 -5.80 -12.60 -19.09
N ILE A 107 -4.62 -13.10 -18.71
CA ILE A 107 -3.65 -13.70 -19.62
C ILE A 107 -3.93 -15.20 -19.80
N SER A 108 -4.13 -15.94 -18.71
CA SER A 108 -4.28 -17.40 -18.72
C SER A 108 -5.62 -17.88 -19.26
N ALA A 109 -6.70 -17.10 -19.08
CA ALA A 109 -8.05 -17.50 -19.42
C ALA A 109 -8.82 -16.38 -20.14
N SER A 110 -8.21 -15.79 -21.17
CA SER A 110 -8.76 -14.68 -21.96
C SER A 110 -10.20 -14.92 -22.47
N GLY A 111 -10.57 -16.17 -22.76
CA GLY A 111 -11.92 -16.56 -23.18
C GLY A 111 -12.98 -16.59 -22.07
N ASN A 112 -12.60 -16.92 -20.83
CA ASN A 112 -13.51 -17.02 -19.68
C ASN A 112 -13.49 -15.76 -18.80
N TYR A 113 -12.49 -14.90 -18.94
CA TYR A 113 -12.32 -13.65 -18.19
C TYR A 113 -13.56 -12.76 -18.21
N ARG A 114 -14.25 -12.69 -19.36
CA ARG A 114 -15.46 -11.85 -19.54
C ARG A 114 -16.68 -12.35 -18.74
N LYS A 115 -16.65 -13.56 -18.19
CA LYS A 115 -17.75 -14.18 -17.44
C LYS A 115 -17.52 -14.21 -15.92
N LEU A 116 -16.32 -13.88 -15.44
CA LEU A 116 -15.99 -13.92 -14.01
C LEU A 116 -16.53 -12.68 -13.29
N ASN A 117 -17.36 -12.91 -12.27
CA ASN A 117 -17.91 -11.86 -11.42
C ASN A 117 -16.88 -11.39 -10.38
N THR A 118 -16.89 -10.09 -10.06
CA THR A 118 -16.03 -9.45 -9.03
C THR A 118 -16.09 -10.14 -7.66
N PHE A 119 -17.17 -10.85 -7.34
CA PHE A 119 -17.34 -11.57 -6.08
C PHE A 119 -16.58 -12.91 -6.03
N GLN A 120 -16.58 -13.67 -7.14
CA GLN A 120 -15.76 -14.89 -7.26
C GLN A 120 -14.28 -14.55 -7.28
N TYR A 121 -13.96 -13.38 -7.82
CA TYR A 121 -12.64 -12.79 -7.86
C TYR A 121 -12.05 -12.54 -6.46
N LEU A 122 -12.80 -11.82 -5.61
CA LEU A 122 -12.42 -11.57 -4.21
C LEU A 122 -12.32 -12.86 -3.40
N SER A 123 -13.15 -13.86 -3.70
CA SER A 123 -13.11 -15.16 -3.03
C SER A 123 -11.80 -15.92 -3.35
N VAL A 124 -11.33 -15.88 -4.61
CA VAL A 124 -10.05 -16.50 -4.98
C VAL A 124 -8.86 -15.78 -4.33
N SER A 125 -8.87 -14.45 -4.28
CA SER A 125 -7.85 -13.68 -3.56
C SER A 125 -7.82 -13.98 -2.06
N PHE A 126 -8.99 -14.23 -1.45
CA PHE A 126 -9.10 -14.58 -0.04
C PHE A 126 -8.62 -16.01 0.27
N PHE A 127 -8.87 -16.96 -0.63
CA PHE A 127 -8.40 -18.35 -0.49
C PHE A 127 -6.90 -18.55 -0.78
N ALA A 128 -6.25 -17.57 -1.42
CA ALA A 128 -4.81 -17.60 -1.70
C ALA A 128 -3.92 -17.16 -0.52
N ILE A 129 -4.53 -16.69 0.57
CA ILE A 129 -3.91 -16.33 1.85
C ILE A 129 -4.15 -17.45 2.84
#